data_AF-A0A968I0X3-F1
#
_entry.id   AF-A0A968I0X3-F1
#
_cell.length_a   1.000
_cell.length_b   1.000
_cell.length_c   1.000
_cell.angle_alpha   90.00
_cell.angle_beta   90.00
_cell.angle_gamma   90.00
#
_symmetry.space_group_name_H-M   'P 1'
#
loop_
_entity.id
_entity.type
_entity.pdbx_description
1 polymer ?
#
loop_
_entity_poly.entity_id
_entity_poly.type
_entity_poly.pdbx_seq_one_letter_code
_entity_poly.pdbx_strand_id
1 'polypeptide(L)'
;MQTDSWGNPTTAGSAEALRHFEHAVDCYVHFRGDIEDCLNASLESDASFALGEAFKGYIGVLGTEPVAARRARKRLDAYLETTDQTGLLEREHLHLSAADAFLNGDFHTTSRLLETISTAYPRDILSLIVGHQIDFFTGDAVRLERRVGDALHAWTPDDPHFSNLLGMHAFGLEETGQHARALEVGLDAVNRNPKDVWGIHAVTHTFEEMGRFGDGTRFFDERLNDWTTGNYFNLHNWWHYALFALELGDDDKALSINDAVLFTENKGEAALELLDASALCWRLLLEGRVERERFQRQAEIWKRKIDPAFYAFNDMHAMMSFIGDGRSAAAKTLLKNMEQRAQ
;
A
#
# COMPACT_ATOMS: atom_id res chain seq x y z
N MET A 1 30.72 8.67 2.48
CA MET A 1 29.41 9.31 2.25
C MET A 1 29.11 9.23 0.77
N GLN A 2 27.98 8.64 0.43
CA GLN A 2 27.51 8.50 -0.94
C GLN A 2 26.32 9.43 -1.16
N THR A 3 25.84 9.51 -2.40
CA THR A 3 24.64 10.25 -2.78
C THR A 3 23.74 9.29 -3.53
N ASP A 4 22.48 9.20 -3.11
CA ASP A 4 21.48 8.39 -3.82
C ASP A 4 21.08 9.04 -5.16
N SER A 5 20.37 8.28 -5.98
CA SER A 5 19.92 8.65 -7.33
C SER A 5 18.93 9.82 -7.32
N TRP A 6 18.39 10.16 -6.15
CA TRP A 6 17.50 11.31 -5.98
C TRP A 6 18.23 12.55 -5.44
N GLY A 7 19.55 12.47 -5.22
CA GLY A 7 20.41 13.59 -4.88
C GLY A 7 20.62 13.79 -3.38
N ASN A 8 20.20 12.85 -2.52
CA ASN A 8 20.33 12.98 -1.08
C ASN A 8 21.58 12.25 -0.55
N PRO A 9 22.31 12.83 0.41
CA PRO A 9 23.47 12.17 1.01
C PRO A 9 23.04 10.97 1.85
N THR A 10 23.94 9.97 1.95
CA THR A 10 23.75 8.77 2.78
C THR A 10 25.07 8.23 3.35
N THR A 11 24.98 7.56 4.49
CA THR A 11 26.07 6.84 5.16
C THR A 11 26.36 5.46 4.60
N ALA A 12 25.64 5.00 3.56
CA ALA A 12 25.90 3.71 2.92
C ALA A 12 27.42 3.45 2.71
N GLY A 13 27.89 2.31 3.22
CA GLY A 13 29.29 1.90 3.26
C GLY A 13 29.81 1.34 1.93
N SER A 14 28.92 0.98 0.99
CA SER A 14 29.29 0.53 -0.35
C SER A 14 28.31 0.98 -1.43
N ALA A 15 28.80 1.19 -2.65
CA ALA A 15 27.94 1.51 -3.80
C ALA A 15 27.03 0.34 -4.18
N GLU A 16 27.39 -0.88 -3.80
CA GLU A 16 26.58 -2.07 -4.00
C GLU A 16 25.35 -2.08 -3.09
N ALA A 17 25.54 -1.79 -1.79
CA ALA A 17 24.43 -1.62 -0.86
C ALA A 17 23.45 -0.55 -1.34
N LEU A 18 23.97 0.61 -1.77
CA LEU A 18 23.14 1.71 -2.26
C LEU A 18 22.32 1.31 -3.49
N ARG A 19 22.93 0.65 -4.49
CA ARG A 19 22.19 0.19 -5.69
C ARG A 19 21.06 -0.78 -5.35
N HIS A 20 21.30 -1.73 -4.44
CA HIS A 20 20.27 -2.68 -4.02
C HIS A 20 19.13 -2.00 -3.26
N PHE A 21 19.44 -1.03 -2.40
CA PHE A 21 18.44 -0.20 -1.73
C PHE A 21 17.61 0.61 -2.74
N GLU A 22 18.25 1.30 -3.68
CA GLU A 22 17.56 2.08 -4.70
C GLU A 22 16.65 1.20 -5.57
N HIS A 23 17.11 -0.01 -5.90
CA HIS A 23 16.29 -0.98 -6.61
C HIS A 23 15.11 -1.48 -5.76
N ALA A 24 15.29 -1.68 -4.46
CA ALA A 24 14.19 -2.02 -3.56
C ALA A 24 13.13 -0.92 -3.51
N VAL A 25 13.55 0.35 -3.47
CA VAL A 25 12.67 1.51 -3.50
C VAL A 25 11.93 1.57 -4.84
N ASP A 26 12.64 1.39 -5.95
CA ASP A 26 12.04 1.32 -7.29
C ASP A 26 11.02 0.17 -7.43
N CYS A 27 11.32 -1.00 -6.87
CA CYS A 27 10.37 -2.10 -6.79
C CYS A 27 9.13 -1.71 -5.99
N TYR A 28 9.30 -1.06 -4.85
CA TYR A 28 8.19 -0.66 -3.98
C TYR A 28 7.31 0.45 -4.58
N VAL A 29 7.91 1.46 -5.24
CA VAL A 29 7.16 2.49 -5.99
C VAL A 29 6.22 1.89 -7.04
N HIS A 30 6.64 0.77 -7.62
CA HIS A 30 5.88 0.04 -8.63
C HIS A 30 5.12 -1.18 -8.08
N PHE A 31 5.11 -1.41 -6.76
CA PHE A 31 4.55 -2.61 -6.12
C PHE A 31 5.03 -3.95 -6.75
N ARG A 32 6.32 -4.10 -7.00
CA ARG A 32 6.94 -5.32 -7.54
C ARG A 32 7.45 -6.26 -6.44
N GLY A 33 7.63 -7.53 -6.79
CA GLY A 33 7.92 -8.62 -5.85
C GLY A 33 9.28 -8.61 -5.16
N ASP A 34 10.28 -7.94 -5.73
CA ASP A 34 11.69 -8.16 -5.37
C ASP A 34 12.17 -7.32 -4.16
N ILE A 35 11.27 -6.66 -3.44
CA ILE A 35 11.61 -5.68 -2.39
C ILE A 35 12.40 -6.33 -1.24
N GLU A 36 11.91 -7.47 -0.70
CA GLU A 36 12.57 -8.12 0.44
C GLU A 36 13.97 -8.62 0.07
N ASP A 37 14.13 -9.21 -1.11
CA ASP A 37 15.38 -9.75 -1.61
C ASP A 37 16.40 -8.65 -1.90
N CYS A 38 15.96 -7.55 -2.52
CA CYS A 38 16.82 -6.39 -2.74
C CYS A 38 17.30 -5.78 -1.42
N LEU A 39 16.43 -5.65 -0.42
CA LEU A 39 16.84 -5.17 0.90
C LEU A 39 17.77 -6.13 1.63
N ASN A 40 17.60 -7.46 1.46
CA ASN A 40 18.53 -8.43 2.02
C ASN A 40 19.92 -8.26 1.38
N ALA A 41 20.00 -8.21 0.05
CA ALA A 41 21.26 -8.01 -0.66
C ALA A 41 21.94 -6.68 -0.30
N SER A 42 21.15 -5.62 -0.11
CA SER A 42 21.65 -4.33 0.38
C SER A 42 22.33 -4.46 1.75
N LEU A 43 21.69 -5.16 2.69
CA LEU A 43 22.15 -5.29 4.07
C LEU A 43 23.22 -6.37 4.25
N GLU A 44 23.33 -7.32 3.30
CA GLU A 44 24.50 -8.21 3.19
C GLU A 44 25.75 -7.44 2.74
N SER A 45 25.58 -6.45 1.85
CA SER A 45 26.66 -5.61 1.34
C SER A 45 27.08 -4.52 2.34
N ASP A 46 26.16 -4.09 3.21
CA ASP A 46 26.41 -3.17 4.31
C ASP A 46 25.39 -3.36 5.44
N ALA A 47 25.77 -4.12 6.46
CA ALA A 47 24.92 -4.40 7.61
C ALA A 47 24.66 -3.17 8.51
N SER A 48 25.40 -2.06 8.31
CA SER A 48 25.24 -0.83 9.07
C SER A 48 24.33 0.19 8.39
N PHE A 49 23.78 -0.13 7.21
CA PHE A 49 23.06 0.83 6.39
C PHE A 49 21.68 1.21 6.97
N ALA A 50 21.60 2.40 7.58
CA ALA A 50 20.43 2.90 8.29
C ALA A 50 19.13 2.93 7.47
N LEU A 51 19.18 3.41 6.22
CA LEU A 51 17.98 3.50 5.37
C LEU A 51 17.45 2.11 4.99
N GLY A 52 18.34 1.13 4.78
CA GLY A 52 17.94 -0.26 4.54
C GLY A 52 17.20 -0.87 5.73
N GLU A 53 17.67 -0.60 6.95
CA GLU A 53 17.02 -1.06 8.19
C GLU A 53 15.69 -0.37 8.45
N ALA A 54 15.62 0.95 8.26
CA ALA A 54 14.36 1.68 8.34
C ALA A 54 13.33 1.15 7.33
N PHE A 55 13.76 0.88 6.09
CA PHE A 55 12.87 0.38 5.05
C PHE A 55 12.39 -1.05 5.34
N LYS A 56 13.23 -1.94 5.88
CA LYS A 56 12.80 -3.25 6.43
C LYS A 56 11.73 -3.07 7.52
N GLY A 57 11.88 -2.06 8.38
CA GLY A 57 10.89 -1.67 9.37
C GLY A 57 9.54 -1.33 8.75
N TYR A 58 9.52 -0.43 7.75
CA TYR A 58 8.30 -0.01 7.07
C TYR A 58 7.56 -1.18 6.41
N ILE A 59 8.23 -1.96 5.55
CA ILE A 59 7.56 -3.06 4.82
C ILE A 59 7.07 -4.16 5.77
N GLY A 60 7.71 -4.31 6.93
CA GLY A 60 7.28 -5.24 7.97
C GLY A 60 5.88 -4.92 8.51
N VAL A 61 5.46 -3.66 8.48
CA VAL A 61 4.15 -3.22 8.97
C VAL A 61 3.15 -3.01 7.84
N LEU A 62 3.59 -2.48 6.70
CA LEU A 62 2.71 -2.15 5.56
C LEU A 62 2.02 -3.36 4.92
N GLY A 63 2.61 -4.56 5.04
CA GLY A 63 1.94 -5.80 4.65
C GLY A 63 0.74 -6.16 5.54
N THR A 64 0.55 -5.47 6.67
CA THR A 64 -0.52 -5.68 7.66
C THR A 64 -0.52 -7.07 8.33
N GLU A 65 0.60 -7.80 8.24
CA GLU A 65 0.75 -9.15 8.78
C GLU A 65 1.51 -9.11 10.13
N PRO A 66 0.92 -9.59 11.24
CA PRO A 66 1.52 -9.47 12.58
C PRO A 66 2.89 -10.15 12.70
N VAL A 67 3.09 -11.25 11.96
CA VAL A 67 4.35 -12.01 11.97
C VAL A 67 5.48 -11.21 11.34
N ALA A 68 5.19 -10.52 10.22
CA ALA A 68 6.16 -9.68 9.53
C ALA A 68 6.58 -8.50 10.40
N ALA A 69 5.61 -7.83 11.04
CA ALA A 69 5.86 -6.70 11.93
C ALA A 69 6.74 -7.10 13.13
N ARG A 70 6.46 -8.23 13.79
CA ARG A 70 7.30 -8.73 14.89
C ARG A 70 8.72 -9.08 14.46
N ARG A 71 8.89 -9.63 13.25
CA ARG A 71 10.21 -9.94 12.69
C ARG A 71 10.99 -8.66 12.42
N ALA A 72 10.35 -7.67 11.81
CA ALA A 72 10.95 -6.36 11.55
C ALA A 72 11.31 -5.61 12.85
N ARG A 73 10.46 -5.68 13.88
CA ARG A 73 10.74 -5.10 15.20
C ARG A 73 12.02 -5.65 15.81
N LYS A 74 12.14 -6.99 15.89
CA LYS A 74 13.34 -7.66 16.40
C LYS A 74 14.60 -7.27 15.65
N ARG A 75 14.49 -7.08 14.32
CA ARG A 75 15.61 -6.66 13.49
C ARG A 75 16.04 -5.24 13.81
N LEU A 76 15.10 -4.30 13.85
CA LEU A 76 15.40 -2.90 14.15
C LEU A 76 15.98 -2.75 15.57
N ASP A 77 15.48 -3.50 16.55
CA ASP A 77 16.03 -3.49 17.92
C ASP A 77 17.51 -3.91 17.93
N ALA A 78 17.83 -5.03 17.28
CA ALA A 78 19.21 -5.52 17.19
C ALA A 78 20.14 -4.53 16.48
N TYR A 79 19.65 -3.83 15.46
CA TYR A 79 20.40 -2.77 14.79
C TYR A 79 20.64 -1.58 15.71
N LEU A 80 19.61 -1.09 16.39
CA LEU A 80 19.70 0.08 17.28
C LEU A 80 20.60 -0.19 18.51
N GLU A 81 20.66 -1.43 18.99
CA GLU A 81 21.55 -1.84 20.09
C GLU A 81 23.04 -1.83 19.71
N THR A 82 23.36 -2.07 18.44
CA THR A 82 24.74 -2.31 17.98
C THR A 82 25.33 -1.16 17.17
N THR A 83 24.49 -0.25 16.68
CA THR A 83 24.90 0.84 15.80
C THR A 83 25.30 2.09 16.59
N ASP A 84 26.48 2.63 16.29
CA ASP A 84 26.85 3.98 16.71
C ASP A 84 26.07 5.01 15.90
N GLN A 85 25.06 5.61 16.53
CA GLN A 85 24.20 6.56 15.86
C GLN A 85 24.85 7.94 15.68
N THR A 86 26.01 8.22 16.28
CA THR A 86 26.64 9.56 16.21
C THR A 86 27.14 9.92 14.80
N GLY A 87 27.35 8.92 13.95
CA GLY A 87 27.77 9.11 12.56
C GLY A 87 26.63 9.20 11.54
N LEU A 88 25.37 9.06 11.97
CA LEU A 88 24.23 9.08 11.07
C LEU A 88 23.85 10.50 10.65
N LEU A 89 23.30 10.62 9.44
CA LEU A 89 22.75 11.89 8.96
C LEU A 89 21.37 12.13 9.58
N GLU A 90 20.96 13.40 9.68
CA GLU A 90 19.65 13.79 10.21
C GLU A 90 18.49 13.05 9.52
N ARG A 91 18.53 12.96 8.19
CA ARG A 91 17.59 12.20 7.35
C ARG A 91 17.48 10.73 7.80
N GLU A 92 18.60 10.09 8.08
CA GLU A 92 18.66 8.68 8.45
C GLU A 92 18.12 8.45 9.87
N HIS A 93 18.44 9.36 10.80
CA HIS A 93 17.83 9.36 12.13
C HIS A 93 16.31 9.50 12.08
N LEU A 94 15.80 10.40 11.23
CA LEU A 94 14.36 10.60 11.08
C LEU A 94 13.69 9.34 10.50
N HIS A 95 14.30 8.68 9.52
CA HIS A 95 13.79 7.42 8.98
C HIS A 95 13.76 6.30 10.03
N LEU A 96 14.85 6.11 10.78
CA LEU A 96 14.90 5.13 11.87
C LEU A 96 13.85 5.42 12.95
N SER A 97 13.69 6.69 13.32
CA SER A 97 12.69 7.13 14.30
C SER A 97 11.26 6.87 13.80
N ALA A 98 11.01 7.13 12.52
CA ALA A 98 9.72 6.83 11.88
C ALA A 98 9.46 5.32 11.85
N ALA A 99 10.46 4.51 11.50
CA ALA A 99 10.32 3.05 11.48
C ALA A 99 10.04 2.49 12.88
N ASP A 100 10.72 3.03 13.90
CA ASP A 100 10.53 2.66 15.29
C ASP A 100 9.10 2.98 15.77
N ALA A 101 8.63 4.20 15.52
CA ALA A 101 7.26 4.61 15.82
C ALA A 101 6.24 3.70 15.12
N PHE A 102 6.47 3.37 13.84
CA PHE A 102 5.55 2.55 13.07
C PHE A 102 5.46 1.12 13.59
N LEU A 103 6.60 0.53 13.94
CA LEU A 103 6.68 -0.81 14.53
C LEU A 103 6.06 -0.88 15.94
N ASN A 104 5.96 0.26 16.63
CA ASN A 104 5.22 0.40 17.89
C ASN A 104 3.72 0.69 17.68
N GLY A 105 3.25 0.75 16.43
CA GLY A 105 1.86 1.03 16.09
C GLY A 105 1.47 2.51 16.13
N ASP A 106 2.44 3.43 16.19
CA ASP A 106 2.18 4.87 16.16
C ASP A 106 2.25 5.43 14.73
N PHE A 107 1.16 5.21 13.99
CA PHE A 107 1.01 5.66 12.59
C PHE A 107 1.11 7.18 12.47
N HIS A 108 0.56 7.93 13.44
CA HIS A 108 0.53 9.40 13.37
C HIS A 108 1.89 10.03 13.58
N THR A 109 2.68 9.54 14.55
CA THR A 109 4.06 9.99 14.71
C THR A 109 4.91 9.61 13.51
N THR A 110 4.73 8.40 12.97
CA THR A 110 5.41 7.96 11.74
C THR A 110 5.12 8.91 10.58
N SER A 111 3.85 9.20 10.30
CA SER A 111 3.42 10.09 9.22
C SER A 111 4.02 11.50 9.35
N ARG A 112 4.03 12.07 10.56
CA ARG A 112 4.66 13.37 10.86
C ARG A 112 6.17 13.39 10.64
N LEU A 113 6.86 12.33 11.05
CA LEU A 113 8.31 12.22 10.84
C LEU A 113 8.63 12.12 9.35
N LEU A 114 7.86 11.33 8.59
CA LEU A 114 8.02 11.25 7.13
C LEU A 114 7.65 12.57 6.43
N GLU A 115 6.71 13.36 6.96
CA GLU A 115 6.44 14.73 6.47
C GLU A 115 7.63 15.66 6.74
N THR A 116 8.24 15.54 7.91
CA THR A 116 9.46 16.31 8.25
C THR A 116 10.58 15.99 7.26
N ILE A 117 10.76 14.71 6.91
CA ILE A 117 11.74 14.27 5.90
C ILE A 117 11.38 14.85 4.53
N SER A 118 10.18 14.59 4.01
CA SER A 118 9.77 15.06 2.67
C SER A 118 9.74 16.59 2.54
N THR A 119 9.57 17.33 3.63
CA THR A 119 9.69 18.79 3.61
C THR A 119 11.15 19.25 3.50
N ALA A 120 12.06 18.62 4.24
CA ALA A 120 13.49 18.99 4.24
C ALA A 120 14.24 18.40 3.03
N TYR A 121 13.79 17.25 2.54
CA TYR A 121 14.36 16.47 1.45
C TYR A 121 13.22 16.13 0.47
N PRO A 122 12.72 17.09 -0.33
CA PRO A 122 11.56 16.88 -1.21
C PRO A 122 11.79 15.85 -2.32
N ARG A 123 13.05 15.46 -2.56
CA ARG A 123 13.41 14.37 -3.46
C ARG A 123 13.56 13.01 -2.75
N ASP A 124 13.28 12.92 -1.46
CA ASP A 124 13.26 11.66 -0.73
C ASP A 124 12.02 10.84 -1.10
N ILE A 125 12.14 10.01 -2.14
CA ILE A 125 11.03 9.21 -2.64
C ILE A 125 10.49 8.23 -1.59
N LEU A 126 11.34 7.68 -0.71
CA LEU A 126 10.94 6.67 0.27
C LEU A 126 9.98 7.28 1.29
N SER A 127 10.28 8.49 1.77
CA SER A 127 9.43 9.24 2.68
C SER A 127 8.10 9.64 2.04
N LEU A 128 8.11 9.96 0.74
CA LEU A 128 6.90 10.29 -0.01
C LEU A 128 5.98 9.08 -0.11
N ILE A 129 6.48 7.93 -0.57
CA ILE A 129 5.64 6.74 -0.77
C ILE A 129 5.20 6.07 0.53
N VAL A 130 6.10 5.89 1.49
CA VAL A 130 5.73 5.29 2.79
C VAL A 130 4.77 6.22 3.53
N GLY A 131 5.04 7.53 3.50
CA GLY A 131 4.19 8.53 4.13
C GLY A 131 2.79 8.56 3.50
N HIS A 132 2.71 8.53 2.17
CA HIS A 132 1.45 8.51 1.42
C HIS A 132 0.60 7.28 1.78
N GLN A 133 1.20 6.09 1.86
CA GLN A 133 0.46 4.89 2.29
C GLN A 133 -0.04 4.98 3.74
N ILE A 134 0.75 5.57 4.65
CA ILE A 134 0.33 5.74 6.05
C ILE A 134 -0.81 6.77 6.16
N ASP A 135 -0.75 7.85 5.39
CA ASP A 135 -1.81 8.86 5.36
C ASP A 135 -3.12 8.23 4.87
N PHE A 136 -3.05 7.37 3.85
CA PHE A 136 -4.19 6.56 3.40
C PHE A 136 -4.70 5.62 4.50
N PHE A 137 -3.83 4.86 5.15
CA PHE A 137 -4.23 3.93 6.22
C PHE A 137 -4.85 4.62 7.45
N THR A 138 -4.56 5.89 7.66
CA THR A 138 -5.10 6.70 8.75
C THR A 138 -6.28 7.59 8.33
N GLY A 139 -6.62 7.61 7.04
CA GLY A 139 -7.70 8.44 6.49
C GLY A 139 -7.39 9.95 6.47
N ASP A 140 -6.12 10.35 6.55
CA ASP A 140 -5.70 11.76 6.46
C ASP A 140 -5.58 12.19 4.99
N ALA A 141 -6.72 12.35 4.32
CA ALA A 141 -6.79 12.69 2.89
C ALA A 141 -6.08 14.01 2.54
N VAL A 142 -6.11 15.00 3.45
CA VAL A 142 -5.42 16.29 3.24
C VAL A 142 -3.91 16.09 3.20
N ARG A 143 -3.36 15.30 4.13
CA ARG A 143 -1.94 15.01 4.14
C ARG A 143 -1.53 14.10 2.99
N LEU A 144 -2.37 13.13 2.63
CA LEU A 144 -2.18 12.26 1.47
C LEU A 144 -1.95 13.08 0.19
N GLU A 145 -2.83 14.05 -0.09
CA GLU A 145 -2.70 14.97 -1.22
C GLU A 145 -1.44 15.82 -1.11
N ARG A 146 -1.28 16.50 0.03
CA ARG A 146 -0.26 17.53 0.22
C ARG A 146 1.15 16.98 0.28
N ARG A 147 1.38 15.79 0.85
CA ARG A 147 2.72 15.20 0.96
C ARG A 147 3.41 15.13 -0.39
N VAL A 148 2.69 14.67 -1.40
CA VAL A 148 3.23 14.56 -2.75
C VAL A 148 3.14 15.91 -3.46
N GLY A 149 2.00 16.59 -3.37
CA GLY A 149 1.79 17.89 -4.04
C GLY A 149 2.82 18.94 -3.65
N ASP A 150 3.13 19.07 -2.36
CA ASP A 150 4.09 20.04 -1.83
C ASP A 150 5.53 19.69 -2.26
N ALA A 151 5.85 18.41 -2.53
CA ALA A 151 7.17 17.98 -2.97
C ALA A 151 7.41 18.15 -4.49
N LEU A 152 6.35 18.16 -5.31
CA LEU A 152 6.46 18.16 -6.79
C LEU A 152 7.31 19.31 -7.36
N HIS A 153 7.44 20.44 -6.66
CA HIS A 153 8.28 21.56 -7.10
C HIS A 153 9.78 21.21 -7.22
N ALA A 154 10.23 20.14 -6.56
CA ALA A 154 11.61 19.67 -6.59
C ALA A 154 11.87 18.59 -7.66
N TRP A 155 10.84 18.24 -8.44
CA TRP A 155 10.89 17.19 -9.46
C TRP A 155 10.61 17.76 -10.85
N THR A 156 11.19 17.11 -11.85
CA THR A 156 11.06 17.45 -13.26
C THR A 156 10.52 16.27 -14.06
N PRO A 157 9.92 16.50 -15.24
CA PRO A 157 9.44 15.44 -16.12
C PRO A 157 10.48 14.35 -16.51
N ASP A 158 11.77 14.69 -16.46
CA ASP A 158 12.86 13.77 -16.81
C ASP A 158 13.35 12.95 -15.61
N ASP A 159 12.90 13.27 -14.40
CA ASP A 159 13.28 12.53 -13.20
C ASP A 159 12.61 11.14 -13.17
N PRO A 160 13.34 10.09 -12.72
CA PRO A 160 12.73 8.81 -12.40
C PRO A 160 11.56 8.98 -11.42
N HIS A 161 10.53 8.15 -11.55
CA HIS A 161 9.34 8.15 -10.69
C HIS A 161 8.47 9.41 -10.75
N PHE A 162 8.77 10.40 -11.61
CA PHE A 162 7.92 11.59 -11.74
C PHE A 162 6.47 11.26 -12.09
N SER A 163 6.24 10.32 -13.02
CA SER A 163 4.88 9.86 -13.35
C SER A 163 4.20 9.21 -12.14
N ASN A 164 4.92 8.44 -11.32
CA ASN A 164 4.37 7.79 -10.14
C ASN A 164 3.95 8.82 -9.10
N LEU A 165 4.75 9.87 -8.91
CA LEU A 165 4.40 11.00 -8.03
C LEU A 165 3.16 11.74 -8.55
N LEU A 166 3.02 11.94 -9.86
CA LEU A 166 1.78 12.47 -10.43
C LEU A 166 0.59 11.56 -10.14
N GLY A 167 0.74 10.24 -10.30
CA GLY A 167 -0.29 9.26 -9.97
C GLY A 167 -0.70 9.30 -8.49
N MET A 168 0.28 9.34 -7.58
CA MET A 168 0.03 9.44 -6.14
C MET A 168 -0.65 10.76 -5.75
N HIS A 169 -0.25 11.87 -6.38
CA HIS A 169 -0.90 13.16 -6.17
C HIS A 169 -2.33 13.18 -6.74
N ALA A 170 -2.54 12.58 -7.92
CA ALA A 170 -3.87 12.40 -8.51
C ALA A 170 -4.79 11.61 -7.56
N PHE A 171 -4.28 10.56 -6.91
CA PHE A 171 -5.04 9.82 -5.91
C PHE A 171 -5.40 10.70 -4.71
N GLY A 172 -4.48 11.51 -4.17
CA GLY A 172 -4.82 12.44 -3.10
C GLY A 172 -5.81 13.55 -3.50
N LEU A 173 -5.74 14.04 -4.74
CA LEU A 173 -6.73 14.98 -5.29
C LEU A 173 -8.12 14.35 -5.36
N GLU A 174 -8.17 13.07 -5.71
CA GLU A 174 -9.41 12.28 -5.79
C GLU A 174 -10.04 12.16 -4.39
N GLU A 175 -9.27 11.69 -3.42
CA GLU A 175 -9.69 11.52 -2.00
C GLU A 175 -10.12 12.83 -1.31
N THR A 176 -9.75 13.99 -1.89
CA THR A 176 -10.17 15.32 -1.41
C THR A 176 -11.30 15.93 -2.25
N GLY A 177 -11.91 15.16 -3.14
CA GLY A 177 -13.08 15.55 -3.94
C GLY A 177 -12.76 16.40 -5.18
N GLN A 178 -11.48 16.53 -5.54
CA GLN A 178 -11.03 17.32 -6.71
C GLN A 178 -11.01 16.46 -8.00
N HIS A 179 -12.07 15.69 -8.24
CA HIS A 179 -12.13 14.62 -9.25
C HIS A 179 -11.72 15.05 -10.67
N ALA A 180 -12.15 16.25 -11.12
CA ALA A 180 -11.76 16.73 -12.45
C ALA A 180 -10.23 16.93 -12.59
N ARG A 181 -9.59 17.42 -11.52
CA ARG A 181 -8.14 17.61 -11.48
C ARG A 181 -7.42 16.29 -11.29
N ALA A 182 -7.95 15.40 -10.45
CA ALA A 182 -7.45 14.04 -10.28
C ALA A 182 -7.41 13.28 -11.61
N LEU A 183 -8.48 13.35 -12.40
CA LEU A 183 -8.54 12.71 -13.72
C LEU A 183 -7.50 13.27 -14.69
N GLU A 184 -7.33 14.60 -14.73
CA GLU A 184 -6.33 15.26 -15.58
C GLU A 184 -4.91 14.81 -15.23
N VAL A 185 -4.54 14.88 -13.94
CA VAL A 185 -3.20 14.54 -13.46
C VAL A 185 -2.94 13.04 -13.57
N GLY A 186 -3.92 12.20 -13.25
CA GLY A 186 -3.81 10.74 -13.37
C GLY A 186 -3.64 10.29 -14.82
N LEU A 187 -4.37 10.90 -15.77
CA LEU A 187 -4.17 10.62 -17.19
C LEU A 187 -2.81 11.12 -17.69
N ASP A 188 -2.28 12.24 -17.18
CA ASP A 188 -0.91 12.67 -17.51
C ASP A 188 0.12 11.64 -17.03
N ALA A 189 -0.02 11.11 -15.81
CA ALA A 189 0.83 10.04 -15.30
C ALA A 189 0.81 8.80 -16.22
N VAL A 190 -0.38 8.33 -16.61
CA VAL A 190 -0.56 7.17 -17.48
C VAL A 190 -0.03 7.43 -18.90
N ASN A 191 -0.18 8.64 -19.43
CA ASN A 191 0.34 8.98 -20.76
C ASN A 191 1.87 9.01 -20.80
N ARG A 192 2.52 9.39 -19.69
CA ARG A 192 3.98 9.36 -19.56
C ARG A 192 4.51 7.94 -19.41
N ASN A 193 3.81 7.13 -18.62
CA ASN A 193 4.14 5.73 -18.40
C ASN A 193 2.84 4.91 -18.41
N PRO A 194 2.55 4.17 -19.50
CA PRO A 194 1.34 3.35 -19.58
C PRO A 194 1.18 2.37 -18.44
N LYS A 195 2.29 1.92 -17.82
CA LYS A 195 2.31 0.99 -16.68
C LYS A 195 2.40 1.68 -15.33
N ASP A 196 2.06 2.96 -15.25
CA ASP A 196 2.06 3.69 -13.97
C ASP A 196 0.96 3.16 -13.05
N VAL A 197 1.36 2.39 -12.04
CA VAL A 197 0.43 1.72 -11.13
C VAL A 197 -0.43 2.72 -10.35
N TRP A 198 0.12 3.87 -9.97
CA TRP A 198 -0.59 4.90 -9.23
C TRP A 198 -1.50 5.71 -10.14
N GLY A 199 -1.03 6.07 -11.34
CA GLY A 199 -1.84 6.78 -12.33
C GLY A 199 -3.09 6.00 -12.74
N ILE A 200 -2.92 4.70 -13.05
CA ILE A 200 -4.04 3.81 -13.41
C ILE A 200 -5.05 3.72 -12.27
N HIS A 201 -4.56 3.53 -11.04
CA HIS A 201 -5.42 3.44 -9.86
C HIS A 201 -6.16 4.75 -9.59
N ALA A 202 -5.48 5.89 -9.59
CA ALA A 202 -6.09 7.20 -9.37
C ALA A 202 -7.19 7.51 -10.39
N VAL A 203 -6.95 7.23 -11.67
CA VAL A 203 -7.96 7.40 -12.73
C VAL A 203 -9.15 6.47 -12.51
N THR A 204 -8.91 5.24 -12.08
CA THR A 204 -9.96 4.26 -11.74
C THR A 204 -10.83 4.78 -10.61
N HIS A 205 -10.23 5.13 -9.47
CA HIS A 205 -10.91 5.72 -8.31
C HIS A 205 -11.74 6.95 -8.72
N THR A 206 -11.15 7.83 -9.55
CA THR A 206 -11.85 9.02 -10.02
C THR A 206 -13.09 8.69 -10.85
N PHE A 207 -13.04 7.66 -11.69
CA PHE A 207 -14.23 7.21 -12.42
C PHE A 207 -15.29 6.59 -11.49
N GLU A 208 -14.87 5.89 -10.44
CA GLU A 208 -15.75 5.33 -9.42
C GLU A 208 -16.53 6.45 -8.70
N GLU A 209 -15.82 7.41 -8.12
CA GLU A 209 -16.40 8.50 -7.32
C GLU A 209 -17.27 9.44 -8.16
N MET A 210 -16.98 9.56 -9.46
CA MET A 210 -17.84 10.29 -10.41
C MET A 210 -19.08 9.49 -10.89
N GLY A 211 -19.22 8.21 -10.51
CA GLY A 211 -20.27 7.32 -11.02
C GLY A 211 -20.16 7.02 -12.51
N ARG A 212 -18.96 7.16 -13.09
CA ARG A 212 -18.66 7.00 -14.53
C ARG A 212 -18.12 5.60 -14.83
N PHE A 213 -18.79 4.57 -14.31
CA PHE A 213 -18.35 3.17 -14.38
C PHE A 213 -18.14 2.64 -15.81
N GLY A 214 -18.98 3.10 -16.75
CA GLY A 214 -18.82 2.75 -18.18
C GLY A 214 -17.56 3.35 -18.80
N ASP A 215 -17.10 4.50 -18.33
CA ASP A 215 -15.85 5.12 -18.79
C ASP A 215 -14.65 4.43 -18.13
N GLY A 216 -14.74 4.11 -16.84
CA GLY A 216 -13.74 3.32 -16.12
C GLY A 216 -13.54 1.91 -16.72
N THR A 217 -14.63 1.24 -17.11
CA THR A 217 -14.59 -0.05 -17.82
C THR A 217 -13.83 0.07 -19.14
N ARG A 218 -14.15 1.07 -19.97
CA ARG A 218 -13.43 1.29 -21.24
C ARG A 218 -11.96 1.62 -21.01
N PHE A 219 -11.66 2.41 -19.98
CA PHE A 219 -10.29 2.74 -19.60
C PHE A 219 -9.46 1.48 -19.30
N PHE A 220 -10.01 0.52 -18.55
CA PHE A 220 -9.38 -0.77 -18.28
C PHE A 220 -9.25 -1.66 -19.52
N ASP A 221 -10.31 -1.79 -20.31
CA ASP A 221 -10.35 -2.66 -21.50
C ASP A 221 -9.32 -2.25 -22.55
N GLU A 222 -9.14 -0.95 -22.76
CA GLU A 222 -8.14 -0.42 -23.69
C GLU A 222 -6.69 -0.67 -23.26
N ARG A 223 -6.46 -1.00 -21.98
CA ARG A 223 -5.13 -1.04 -21.33
C ARG A 223 -4.82 -2.36 -20.64
N LEU A 224 -5.50 -3.46 -21.00
CA LEU A 224 -5.31 -4.75 -20.34
C LEU A 224 -3.83 -5.18 -20.19
N ASN A 225 -2.99 -4.90 -21.19
CA ASN A 225 -1.57 -5.26 -21.15
C ASN A 225 -0.73 -4.40 -20.18
N ASP A 226 -1.26 -3.26 -19.75
CA ASP A 226 -0.53 -2.28 -18.96
C ASP A 226 -0.69 -2.51 -17.45
N TRP A 227 -1.86 -2.99 -17.00
CA TRP A 227 -2.20 -3.06 -15.58
C TRP A 227 -2.44 -4.48 -15.04
N THR A 228 -2.72 -5.48 -15.89
CA THR A 228 -3.20 -6.79 -15.42
C THR A 228 -2.12 -7.66 -14.77
N THR A 229 -0.83 -7.41 -15.02
CA THR A 229 0.29 -8.21 -14.51
C THR A 229 1.49 -7.36 -14.13
N GLY A 230 2.46 -7.94 -13.42
CA GLY A 230 3.78 -7.34 -13.19
C GLY A 230 3.90 -6.44 -11.95
N ASN A 231 2.84 -6.30 -11.17
CA ASN A 231 2.84 -5.63 -9.87
C ASN A 231 1.75 -6.22 -8.96
N TYR A 232 1.75 -5.92 -7.67
CA TYR A 232 0.75 -6.39 -6.70
C TYR A 232 -0.53 -5.55 -6.67
N PHE A 233 -0.49 -4.34 -7.22
CA PHE A 233 -1.64 -3.43 -7.26
C PHE A 233 -2.68 -3.84 -8.32
N ASN A 234 -2.29 -4.71 -9.26
CA ASN A 234 -3.15 -5.26 -10.29
C ASN A 234 -4.38 -5.97 -9.72
N LEU A 235 -4.26 -6.68 -8.59
CA LEU A 235 -5.37 -7.38 -7.95
C LEU A 235 -6.43 -6.39 -7.47
N HIS A 236 -6.01 -5.28 -6.88
CA HIS A 236 -6.91 -4.24 -6.44
C HIS A 236 -7.60 -3.52 -7.63
N ASN A 237 -6.87 -3.31 -8.74
CA ASN A 237 -7.48 -2.81 -9.98
C ASN A 237 -8.51 -3.80 -10.56
N TRP A 238 -8.28 -5.12 -10.45
CA TRP A 238 -9.30 -6.12 -10.80
C TRP A 238 -10.53 -6.03 -9.91
N TRP A 239 -10.36 -5.68 -8.63
CA TRP A 239 -11.48 -5.46 -7.71
C TRP A 239 -12.33 -4.26 -8.13
N HIS A 240 -11.72 -3.11 -8.44
CA HIS A 240 -12.46 -1.97 -9.01
C HIS A 240 -13.15 -2.33 -10.33
N TYR A 241 -12.50 -3.12 -11.19
CA TYR A 241 -13.14 -3.57 -12.42
C TYR A 241 -14.39 -4.43 -12.14
N ALA A 242 -14.34 -5.30 -11.12
CA ALA A 242 -15.52 -6.03 -10.66
C ALA A 242 -16.60 -5.10 -10.10
N LEU A 243 -16.23 -4.03 -9.38
CA LEU A 243 -17.19 -3.02 -8.93
C LEU A 243 -17.86 -2.29 -10.10
N PHE A 244 -17.11 -1.90 -11.12
CA PHE A 244 -17.71 -1.29 -12.31
C PHE A 244 -18.70 -2.21 -13.01
N ALA A 245 -18.40 -3.51 -13.07
CA ALA A 245 -19.34 -4.50 -13.59
C ALA A 245 -20.61 -4.57 -12.72
N LEU A 246 -20.47 -4.61 -11.40
CA LEU A 246 -21.58 -4.63 -10.45
C LEU A 246 -22.50 -3.40 -10.60
N GLU A 247 -21.91 -2.20 -10.66
CA GLU A 247 -22.64 -0.93 -10.80
C GLU A 247 -23.33 -0.77 -12.17
N LEU A 248 -22.84 -1.48 -13.18
CA LEU A 248 -23.49 -1.58 -14.50
C LEU A 248 -24.52 -2.73 -14.59
N GLY A 249 -24.73 -3.46 -13.50
CA GLY A 249 -25.68 -4.59 -13.41
C GLY A 249 -25.20 -5.89 -14.03
N ASP A 250 -23.88 -6.06 -14.23
CA ASP A 250 -23.25 -7.27 -14.76
C ASP A 250 -22.65 -8.12 -13.62
N ASP A 251 -23.55 -8.75 -12.86
CA ASP A 251 -23.20 -9.58 -11.70
C ASP A 251 -22.35 -10.79 -12.06
N ASP A 252 -22.66 -11.40 -13.20
CA ASP A 252 -21.95 -12.59 -13.70
C ASP A 252 -20.48 -12.25 -13.97
N LYS A 253 -20.20 -11.07 -14.54
CA LYS A 253 -18.83 -10.60 -14.74
C LYS A 253 -18.13 -10.30 -13.42
N ALA A 254 -18.79 -9.62 -12.48
CA ALA A 254 -18.21 -9.33 -11.17
C ALA A 254 -17.83 -10.64 -10.43
N LEU A 255 -18.73 -11.64 -10.44
CA LEU A 255 -18.47 -12.97 -9.87
C LEU A 255 -17.36 -13.72 -10.63
N SER A 256 -17.34 -13.63 -11.96
CA SER A 256 -16.27 -14.26 -12.75
C SER A 256 -14.90 -13.65 -12.44
N ILE A 257 -14.79 -12.34 -12.22
CA ILE A 257 -13.54 -11.70 -11.83
C ILE A 257 -13.12 -12.16 -10.43
N ASN A 258 -14.06 -12.23 -9.49
CA ASN A 258 -13.79 -12.75 -8.15
C ASN A 258 -13.17 -14.16 -8.21
N ASP A 259 -13.82 -15.07 -8.93
CA ASP A 259 -13.46 -16.48 -8.94
C ASP A 259 -12.18 -16.75 -9.77
N ALA A 260 -11.93 -15.96 -10.82
CA ALA A 260 -10.77 -16.12 -11.69
C ALA A 260 -9.50 -15.39 -11.20
N VAL A 261 -9.65 -14.29 -10.45
CA VAL A 261 -8.53 -13.40 -10.13
C VAL A 261 -8.39 -13.12 -8.64
N LEU A 262 -9.45 -12.62 -7.99
CA LEU A 262 -9.35 -12.10 -6.61
C LEU A 262 -9.24 -13.23 -5.58
N PHE A 263 -9.98 -14.32 -5.76
CA PHE A 263 -10.10 -15.38 -4.77
C PHE A 263 -10.04 -16.78 -5.39
N THR A 264 -8.90 -17.11 -6.00
CA THR A 264 -8.65 -18.44 -6.60
C THR A 264 -8.23 -19.48 -5.54
N GLU A 265 -8.23 -20.77 -5.87
CA GLU A 265 -7.76 -21.84 -4.96
C GLU A 265 -6.31 -21.64 -4.45
N ASN A 266 -5.46 -21.02 -5.27
CA ASN A 266 -4.03 -20.81 -4.98
C ASN A 266 -3.67 -19.37 -4.58
N LYS A 267 -4.66 -18.47 -4.48
CA LYS A 267 -4.50 -17.06 -4.06
C LYS A 267 -5.54 -16.71 -2.99
N GLY A 268 -5.46 -15.49 -2.43
CA GLY A 268 -6.36 -15.03 -1.37
C GLY A 268 -5.87 -15.38 0.04
N GLU A 269 -4.58 -15.64 0.20
CA GLU A 269 -3.94 -15.87 1.50
C GLU A 269 -3.22 -14.63 2.03
N ALA A 270 -2.95 -13.60 1.23
CA ALA A 270 -2.49 -12.32 1.78
C ALA A 270 -3.70 -11.52 2.29
N ALA A 271 -3.55 -10.80 3.41
CA ALA A 271 -4.66 -10.01 3.97
C ALA A 271 -5.26 -9.00 2.97
N LEU A 272 -4.40 -8.36 2.15
CA LEU A 272 -4.81 -7.41 1.11
C LEU A 272 -5.60 -8.05 -0.04
N GLU A 273 -5.31 -9.29 -0.42
CA GLU A 273 -6.10 -9.99 -1.45
C GLU A 273 -7.45 -10.43 -0.87
N LEU A 274 -7.44 -10.85 0.39
CA LEU A 274 -8.62 -11.38 1.05
C LEU A 274 -9.64 -10.29 1.37
N LEU A 275 -9.21 -9.06 1.67
CA LEU A 275 -10.12 -7.93 1.92
C LEU A 275 -10.92 -7.55 0.68
N ASP A 276 -10.31 -7.54 -0.52
CA ASP A 276 -11.00 -7.23 -1.78
C ASP A 276 -12.10 -8.26 -2.05
N ALA A 277 -11.76 -9.54 -1.92
CA ALA A 277 -12.70 -10.64 -2.08
C ALA A 277 -13.84 -10.60 -1.04
N SER A 278 -13.54 -10.30 0.22
CA SER A 278 -14.53 -10.14 1.28
C SER A 278 -15.48 -8.97 1.00
N ALA A 279 -14.93 -7.82 0.58
CA ALA A 279 -15.69 -6.61 0.31
C ALA A 279 -16.62 -6.73 -0.90
N LEU A 280 -16.17 -7.41 -1.96
CA LEU A 280 -16.98 -7.68 -3.16
C LEU A 280 -18.12 -8.64 -2.85
N CYS A 281 -17.83 -9.79 -2.21
CA CYS A 281 -18.86 -10.73 -1.79
C CYS A 281 -19.88 -10.09 -0.85
N TRP A 282 -19.43 -9.22 0.06
CA TRP A 282 -20.33 -8.51 0.98
C TRP A 282 -21.33 -7.62 0.27
N ARG A 283 -20.89 -6.84 -0.74
CA ARG A 283 -21.79 -5.99 -1.55
C ARG A 283 -22.85 -6.81 -2.27
N LEU A 284 -22.42 -7.85 -2.98
CA LEU A 284 -23.32 -8.78 -3.66
C LEU A 284 -24.33 -9.41 -2.67
N LEU A 285 -23.90 -9.72 -1.43
CA LEU A 285 -24.77 -10.33 -0.42
C LEU A 285 -25.87 -9.37 0.02
N LEU A 286 -25.53 -8.10 0.23
CA LEU A 286 -26.50 -7.06 0.58
C LEU A 286 -27.54 -6.85 -0.51
N GLU A 287 -27.18 -7.10 -1.77
CA GLU A 287 -28.09 -7.05 -2.92
C GLU A 287 -28.84 -8.37 -3.18
N GLY A 288 -28.59 -9.42 -2.39
CA GLY A 288 -29.21 -10.73 -2.56
C GLY A 288 -28.72 -11.50 -3.80
N ARG A 289 -27.52 -11.19 -4.30
CA ARG A 289 -26.94 -11.74 -5.54
C ARG A 289 -25.92 -12.86 -5.31
N VAL A 290 -25.67 -13.24 -4.06
CA VAL A 290 -24.70 -14.28 -3.68
C VAL A 290 -25.18 -15.08 -2.48
N GLU A 291 -24.89 -16.37 -2.55
CA GLU A 291 -25.10 -17.33 -1.47
C GLU A 291 -24.04 -17.23 -0.36
N ARG A 292 -24.46 -17.47 0.88
CA ARG A 292 -23.63 -17.34 2.08
C ARG A 292 -22.40 -18.27 2.07
N GLU A 293 -22.51 -19.40 1.40
CA GLU A 293 -21.46 -20.42 1.27
C GLU A 293 -20.18 -19.86 0.64
N ARG A 294 -20.25 -18.79 -0.17
CA ARG A 294 -19.05 -18.15 -0.74
C ARG A 294 -18.09 -17.59 0.31
N PHE A 295 -18.60 -17.26 1.49
CA PHE A 295 -17.80 -16.75 2.59
C PHE A 295 -17.09 -17.84 3.39
N GLN A 296 -17.43 -19.13 3.24
CA GLN A 296 -16.89 -20.22 4.05
C GLN A 296 -15.36 -20.25 4.05
N ARG A 297 -14.76 -20.29 2.86
CA ARG A 297 -13.29 -20.33 2.72
C ARG A 297 -12.66 -19.03 3.22
N GLN A 298 -13.24 -17.86 2.91
CA GLN A 298 -12.75 -16.56 3.37
C GLN A 298 -12.75 -16.49 4.91
N ALA A 299 -13.86 -16.90 5.55
CA ALA A 299 -14.01 -16.92 6.99
C ALA A 299 -13.01 -17.88 7.67
N GLU A 300 -12.71 -19.04 7.08
CA GLU A 300 -11.67 -19.92 7.61
C GLU A 300 -10.27 -19.30 7.52
N ILE A 301 -9.96 -18.60 6.42
CA ILE A 301 -8.66 -17.92 6.27
C ILE A 301 -8.56 -16.76 7.27
N TRP A 302 -9.58 -15.90 7.35
CA TRP A 302 -9.62 -14.78 8.28
C TRP A 302 -9.42 -15.23 9.72
N LYS A 303 -10.11 -16.30 10.16
CA LYS A 303 -9.98 -16.84 11.51
C LYS A 303 -8.54 -17.18 11.89
N ARG A 304 -7.69 -17.60 10.95
CA ARG A 304 -6.27 -17.88 11.20
C ARG A 304 -5.39 -16.63 11.27
N LYS A 305 -5.84 -15.53 10.66
CA LYS A 305 -5.06 -14.29 10.50
C LYS A 305 -5.32 -13.23 11.55
N ILE A 306 -6.58 -13.10 11.98
CA ILE A 306 -7.01 -12.05 12.92
C ILE A 306 -6.70 -12.36 14.39
N ASP A 307 -6.03 -13.47 14.68
CA ASP A 307 -5.56 -13.80 16.02
C ASP A 307 -4.02 -13.87 16.05
N PRO A 308 -3.33 -12.91 16.69
CA PRO A 308 -3.89 -11.76 17.41
C PRO A 308 -4.44 -10.68 16.49
N ALA A 309 -5.39 -9.87 17.00
CA ALA A 309 -5.84 -8.65 16.32
C ALA A 309 -4.64 -7.76 15.98
N PHE A 310 -4.72 -7.00 14.89
CA PHE A 310 -3.55 -6.24 14.41
C PHE A 310 -3.91 -4.94 13.73
N TYR A 311 -4.82 -4.98 12.75
CA TYR A 311 -5.21 -3.83 11.96
C TYR A 311 -6.72 -3.81 11.77
N ALA A 312 -7.38 -2.72 12.20
CA ALA A 312 -8.83 -2.61 12.27
C ALA A 312 -9.52 -2.77 10.90
N PHE A 313 -8.85 -2.37 9.81
CA PHE A 313 -9.38 -2.56 8.46
C PHE A 313 -9.51 -4.06 8.11
N ASN A 314 -8.49 -4.86 8.44
CA ASN A 314 -8.54 -6.32 8.25
C ASN A 314 -9.61 -6.95 9.15
N ASP A 315 -9.73 -6.47 10.39
CA ASP A 315 -10.76 -6.93 11.33
C ASP A 315 -12.18 -6.67 10.78
N MET A 316 -12.41 -5.52 10.13
CA MET A 316 -13.70 -5.21 9.49
C MET A 316 -14.03 -6.21 8.36
N HIS A 317 -13.07 -6.54 7.50
CA HIS A 317 -13.29 -7.50 6.41
C HIS A 317 -13.47 -8.93 6.93
N ALA A 318 -12.76 -9.30 8.00
CA ALA A 318 -13.01 -10.55 8.70
C ALA A 318 -14.43 -10.61 9.29
N MET A 319 -14.92 -9.52 9.87
CA MET A 319 -16.29 -9.40 10.36
C MET A 319 -17.31 -9.62 9.24
N MET A 320 -17.12 -8.99 8.07
CA MET A 320 -17.96 -9.21 6.88
C MET A 320 -18.01 -10.68 6.50
N SER A 321 -16.87 -11.37 6.43
CA SER A 321 -16.84 -12.80 6.09
C SER A 321 -17.45 -13.69 7.17
N PHE A 322 -17.25 -13.39 8.46
CA PHE A 322 -17.89 -14.14 9.54
C PHE A 322 -19.41 -13.99 9.52
N ILE A 323 -19.93 -12.78 9.30
CA ILE A 323 -21.38 -12.55 9.21
C ILE A 323 -21.94 -13.16 7.93
N GLY A 324 -21.21 -13.05 6.81
CA GLY A 324 -21.56 -13.69 5.54
C GLY A 324 -21.76 -15.18 5.68
N ASP A 325 -20.81 -15.88 6.31
CA ASP A 325 -20.86 -17.33 6.58
C ASP A 325 -21.71 -17.72 7.82
N GLY A 326 -22.34 -16.76 8.51
CA GLY A 326 -23.17 -17.04 9.69
C GLY A 326 -22.41 -17.44 10.97
N ARG A 327 -21.09 -17.18 11.04
CA ARG A 327 -20.21 -17.46 12.20
C ARG A 327 -20.36 -16.45 13.33
N SER A 328 -21.55 -16.38 13.92
CA SER A 328 -21.88 -15.43 14.99
C SER A 328 -20.92 -15.49 16.20
N ALA A 329 -20.40 -16.67 16.54
CA ALA A 329 -19.44 -16.81 17.64
C ALA A 329 -18.08 -16.16 17.32
N ALA A 330 -17.56 -16.38 16.11
CA ALA A 330 -16.30 -15.79 15.67
C ALA A 330 -16.39 -14.25 15.58
N ALA A 331 -17.50 -13.74 15.04
CA ALA A 331 -17.82 -12.31 15.01
C ALA A 331 -17.80 -11.68 16.42
N LYS A 332 -18.48 -12.30 17.40
CA LYS A 332 -18.51 -11.80 18.78
C LYS A 332 -17.13 -11.83 19.45
N THR A 333 -16.33 -12.87 19.20
CA THR A 333 -14.95 -12.94 19.71
C THR A 333 -14.10 -11.83 19.11
N LEU A 334 -14.18 -11.60 17.80
CA LEU A 334 -13.45 -10.51 17.15
C LEU A 334 -13.83 -9.14 17.73
N LEU A 335 -15.13 -8.86 17.85
CA LEU A 335 -15.61 -7.60 18.44
C LEU A 335 -15.05 -7.38 19.85
N LYS A 336 -15.09 -8.41 20.70
CA LYS A 336 -14.52 -8.36 22.05
C LYS A 336 -13.02 -8.07 22.03
N ASN A 337 -12.26 -8.67 21.11
CA ASN A 337 -10.81 -8.44 20.99
C ASN A 337 -10.51 -6.99 20.55
N MET A 338 -11.32 -6.44 19.63
CA MET A 338 -11.20 -5.04 19.20
C MET A 338 -11.50 -4.08 20.37
N GLU A 339 -12.57 -4.32 21.12
CA GLU A 339 -12.93 -3.52 22.31
C GLU A 339 -11.82 -3.53 23.37
N GLN A 340 -11.18 -4.68 23.59
CA GLN A 340 -10.07 -4.81 24.55
C GLN A 340 -8.81 -4.07 24.10
N ARG A 341 -8.57 -3.94 22.79
CA ARG A 341 -7.41 -3.21 22.26
C ARG A 341 -7.61 -1.70 22.18
N ALA A 342 -8.86 -1.25 22.09
CA ALA A 342 -9.19 0.17 22.07
C ALA A 342 -9.08 0.84 23.45
N GLN A 343 -8.98 0.04 24.52
CA GLN A 343 -8.75 0.47 25.91
C GLN A 343 -7.25 0.53 26.20
#